data_AF-A0A353GW63-F1
#
_entry.id   AF-A0A353GW63-F1
#
_cell.length_a   1.000
_cell.length_b   1.000
_cell.length_c   1.000
_cell.angle_alpha   90.00
_cell.angle_beta   90.00
_cell.angle_gamma   90.00
#
_symmetry.space_group_name_H-M   'P 1'
#
loop_
_entity.id
_entity.type
_entity.pdbx_description
1 polymer ?
#
loop_
_entity_poly.entity_id
_entity_poly.type
_entity_poly.pdbx_seq_one_letter_code
_entity_poly.pdbx_strand_id
1 'polypeptide(L)'
;MAKIIDRKQMRKKSPSDENENKRPLTIKKFLIYVILIALAIGQLFPLIWLFDYSLVKSGDLFGSEFMKIPNPPIWNNFVRAWVDGKIFHYFINSCIIVGASVFLSMIVSFLLAYACTRMEWKLRGIVFGFTLIGMMIP
;
A
#
# COMPACT_ATOMS: atom_id res chain seq x y z
N MET A 1 37.72 -56.43 -21.43
CA MET A 1 38.18 -55.52 -22.50
C MET A 1 36.96 -55.08 -23.30
N ALA A 2 36.67 -53.77 -23.31
CA ALA A 2 35.45 -53.11 -23.82
C ALA A 2 34.18 -53.45 -23.01
N LYS A 3 33.54 -52.55 -22.24
CA LYS A 3 32.99 -51.27 -22.71
C LYS A 3 32.59 -50.42 -21.47
N ILE A 4 33.59 -49.94 -20.72
CA ILE A 4 33.43 -49.05 -19.54
C ILE A 4 33.28 -47.57 -19.95
N ILE A 5 33.31 -47.25 -21.25
CA ILE A 5 33.22 -45.88 -21.74
C ILE A 5 31.87 -45.73 -22.42
N ASP A 6 30.93 -45.08 -21.74
CA ASP A 6 30.01 -44.06 -22.30
C ASP A 6 28.74 -43.86 -21.43
N ARG A 7 28.90 -43.63 -20.13
CA ARG A 7 27.81 -43.16 -19.23
C ARG A 7 27.80 -41.63 -19.07
N LYS A 8 28.55 -40.88 -19.89
CA LYS A 8 28.68 -39.42 -19.76
C LYS A 8 27.90 -38.60 -20.79
N GLN A 9 27.23 -39.20 -21.78
CA GLN A 9 26.51 -38.45 -22.81
C GLN A 9 24.98 -38.63 -22.88
N MET A 10 24.38 -39.43 -21.99
CA MET A 10 22.91 -39.64 -21.97
C MET A 10 22.16 -38.90 -20.85
N ARG A 11 22.77 -37.86 -20.26
CA ARG A 11 21.97 -36.83 -19.55
C ARG A 11 21.53 -35.78 -20.57
N LYS A 12 20.63 -36.20 -21.45
CA LYS A 12 19.89 -35.33 -22.37
C LYS A 12 19.31 -34.20 -21.53
N LYS A 13 19.73 -32.97 -21.82
CA LYS A 13 19.25 -31.74 -21.20
C LYS A 13 17.72 -31.80 -21.17
N SER A 14 17.12 -31.70 -19.99
CA SER A 14 15.66 -31.67 -19.84
C SER A 14 15.11 -30.57 -20.75
N PRO A 15 14.17 -30.85 -21.67
CA PRO A 15 13.60 -29.84 -22.58
C PRO A 15 12.58 -28.91 -21.87
N SER A 16 12.67 -28.76 -20.55
CA SER A 16 11.72 -27.98 -19.75
C SER A 16 12.02 -26.48 -19.66
N ASP A 17 13.13 -26.00 -20.21
CA ASP A 17 13.59 -24.60 -20.02
C ASP A 17 13.54 -23.72 -21.28
N GLU A 18 12.76 -24.06 -22.31
CA GLU A 18 12.80 -23.30 -23.58
C GLU A 18 11.45 -22.89 -24.18
N ASN A 19 10.41 -22.77 -23.37
CA ASN A 19 9.18 -22.09 -23.82
C ASN A 19 8.49 -21.35 -22.68
N GLU A 20 9.13 -20.26 -22.25
CA GLU A 20 8.39 -19.15 -21.67
C GLU A 20 7.51 -18.55 -22.79
N ASN A 21 6.36 -19.19 -22.98
CA ASN A 21 5.35 -18.85 -23.97
C ASN A 21 4.90 -17.40 -23.70
N LYS A 22 5.56 -16.44 -24.36
CA LYS A 22 5.16 -15.04 -24.42
C LYS A 22 3.86 -14.96 -25.21
N ARG A 23 2.76 -15.35 -24.55
CA ARG A 23 1.41 -15.24 -25.11
C ARG A 23 1.25 -13.80 -25.58
N PRO A 24 0.93 -13.54 -26.86
CA PRO A 24 0.77 -12.19 -27.34
C PRO A 24 -0.26 -11.49 -26.45
N LEU A 25 0.04 -10.25 -26.03
CA LEU A 25 -0.85 -9.47 -25.19
C LEU A 25 -2.22 -9.41 -25.89
N THR A 26 -3.18 -10.17 -25.38
CA THR A 26 -4.56 -10.12 -25.83
C THR A 26 -5.01 -8.66 -25.76
N ILE A 27 -5.65 -8.12 -26.80
CA ILE A 27 -6.12 -6.72 -26.88
C ILE A 27 -6.86 -6.30 -25.59
N LYS A 28 -7.61 -7.23 -24.99
CA LYS A 28 -8.25 -7.08 -23.67
C LYS A 28 -7.26 -6.75 -22.54
N LYS A 29 -6.13 -7.44 -22.46
CA LYS A 29 -5.07 -7.16 -21.47
C LYS A 29 -4.46 -5.79 -21.72
N PHE A 30 -4.16 -5.45 -22.98
CA PHE A 30 -3.64 -4.13 -23.32
C PHE A 30 -4.58 -3.01 -22.86
N LEU A 31 -5.89 -3.13 -23.12
CA LEU A 31 -6.89 -2.17 -22.66
C LEU A 31 -6.94 -2.07 -21.12
N ILE A 32 -6.89 -3.20 -20.40
CA ILE A 32 -6.82 -3.21 -18.93
C ILE A 32 -5.58 -2.47 -18.43
N TYR A 33 -4.41 -2.71 -19.03
CA TYR A 33 -3.17 -2.00 -18.64
C TYR A 33 -3.27 -0.50 -18.90
N VAL A 34 -3.83 -0.07 -20.04
CA VAL A 34 -4.04 1.36 -20.33
C VAL A 34 -4.94 2.01 -19.27
N ILE A 35 -6.06 1.36 -18.90
CA ILE A 35 -6.96 1.87 -17.85
C ILE A 35 -6.25 1.93 -16.49
N LEU A 36 -5.52 0.87 -16.11
CA LEU A 36 -4.78 0.84 -14.85
C LEU A 36 -3.69 1.93 -14.80
N ILE A 37 -2.98 2.16 -15.91
CA ILE A 37 -1.98 3.24 -16.01
C ILE A 37 -2.66 4.60 -15.88
N ALA A 38 -3.80 4.83 -16.55
CA ALA A 38 -4.55 6.08 -16.44
C ALA A 38 -5.01 6.34 -14.99
N LEU A 39 -5.52 5.32 -14.30
CA LEU A 39 -5.88 5.41 -12.88
C LEU A 39 -4.67 5.67 -12.00
N ALA A 40 -3.54 5.00 -12.24
CA ALA A 40 -2.30 5.22 -11.50
C ALA A 40 -1.79 6.65 -11.66
N ILE A 41 -1.79 7.19 -12.88
CA ILE A 41 -1.42 8.59 -13.15
C ILE A 41 -2.39 9.53 -12.43
N GLY A 42 -3.70 9.27 -12.46
CA GLY A 42 -4.70 10.07 -11.74
C GLY A 42 -4.47 10.11 -10.23
N GLN A 43 -4.02 9.01 -9.62
CA GLN A 43 -3.69 8.93 -8.19
C GLN A 43 -2.34 9.60 -7.87
N LEU A 44 -1.36 9.53 -8.76
CA LEU A 44 -0.05 10.17 -8.58
C LEU A 44 -0.10 11.67 -8.81
N PHE A 45 -1.02 12.16 -9.63
CA PHE A 45 -1.17 13.58 -9.94
C PHE A 45 -1.24 14.47 -8.68
N PRO A 46 -2.14 14.26 -7.69
CA PRO A 46 -2.19 15.08 -6.49
C PRO A 46 -0.93 14.98 -5.63
N LEU A 47 -0.18 13.87 -5.69
CA LEU A 47 1.08 13.71 -4.95
C LEU A 47 2.21 14.52 -5.59
N ILE A 48 2.31 14.49 -6.92
CA ILE A 48 3.28 15.31 -7.67
C ILE A 48 2.97 16.80 -7.45
N TRP A 49 1.69 17.15 -7.48
CA TRP A 49 1.22 18.49 -7.23
C TRP A 49 1.52 18.98 -5.80
N LEU A 50 1.29 18.12 -4.79
CA LEU A 50 1.66 18.40 -3.41
C LEU A 50 3.17 18.63 -3.24
N PHE A 51 3.99 17.84 -3.94
CA PHE A 51 5.44 17.99 -3.91
C PHE A 51 5.89 19.32 -4.51
N ASP A 52 5.33 19.72 -5.66
CA ASP A 52 5.60 21.02 -6.30
C ASP A 52 5.32 22.18 -5.33
N TYR A 53 4.14 22.21 -4.71
CA TYR A 53 3.78 23.27 -3.76
C TYR A 53 4.60 23.25 -2.47
N SER A 54 5.13 22.11 -2.05
CA SER A 54 6.00 22.04 -0.86
C SER A 54 7.27 22.91 -0.99
N LEU A 55 7.70 23.16 -2.23
CA LEU A 55 8.88 23.96 -2.58
C LEU A 55 8.58 25.43 -2.87
N VAL A 56 7.30 25.81 -2.89
CA VAL A 56 6.81 27.16 -3.22
C VAL A 56 6.67 28.01 -1.94
N LYS A 57 6.67 29.34 -2.07
CA LYS A 57 6.47 30.26 -0.93
C LYS A 57 5.01 30.20 -0.45
N SER A 58 4.77 30.29 0.86
CA SER A 58 3.43 30.15 1.46
C SER A 58 2.35 31.10 0.90
N GLY A 59 2.74 32.29 0.41
CA GLY A 59 1.81 33.26 -0.19
C GLY A 59 1.33 32.89 -1.60
N ASP A 60 2.05 31.99 -2.28
CA ASP A 60 1.75 31.57 -3.65
C ASP A 60 0.83 30.31 -3.68
N LEU A 61 0.50 29.75 -2.52
CA LEU A 61 -0.39 28.59 -2.39
C LEU A 61 -1.85 28.89 -2.77
N PHE A 62 -2.25 30.17 -2.73
CA PHE A 62 -3.62 30.63 -3.00
C PHE A 62 -3.77 31.35 -4.35
N GLY A 63 -2.79 31.19 -5.25
CA GLY A 63 -2.83 31.78 -6.59
C GLY A 63 -3.81 31.08 -7.55
N SER A 64 -4.09 31.74 -8.69
CA SER A 64 -4.95 31.20 -9.77
C SER A 64 -4.24 30.18 -10.67
N GLU A 65 -2.95 29.91 -10.43
CA GLU A 65 -2.13 29.01 -11.24
C GLU A 65 -2.23 27.58 -10.70
N PHE A 66 -2.68 26.65 -11.54
CA PHE A 66 -2.85 25.24 -11.18
C PHE A 66 -1.53 24.50 -10.89
N MET A 67 -0.39 24.93 -11.42
CA MET A 67 0.92 24.33 -11.14
C MET A 67 1.98 25.40 -11.28
N LYS A 68 2.84 25.57 -10.27
CA LYS A 68 3.83 26.64 -10.23
C LYS A 68 5.20 26.03 -10.01
N ILE A 69 5.88 25.74 -11.13
CA ILE A 69 7.26 25.23 -11.10
C ILE A 69 8.12 26.23 -10.31
N PRO A 70 8.66 25.83 -9.15
CA PRO A 70 9.33 26.75 -8.25
C PRO A 70 10.67 27.19 -8.84
N ASN A 71 10.83 28.50 -9.04
CA ASN A 71 12.08 29.09 -9.52
C ASN A 71 12.44 30.30 -8.64
N PRO A 72 13.36 30.18 -7.66
CA PRO A 72 14.11 28.99 -7.24
C PRO A 72 13.33 28.07 -6.27
N PRO A 73 13.62 26.75 -6.22
CA PRO A 73 13.04 25.82 -5.25
C PRO A 73 13.47 26.11 -3.80
N ILE A 74 12.49 26.23 -2.89
CA ILE A 74 12.73 26.58 -1.48
C ILE A 74 12.79 25.32 -0.62
N TRP A 75 13.92 24.63 -0.65
CA TRP A 75 14.17 23.44 0.19
C TRP A 75 14.11 23.72 1.70
N ASN A 76 14.34 24.97 2.11
CA ASN A 76 14.27 25.37 3.51
C ASN A 76 12.88 25.18 4.13
N ASN A 77 11.82 25.07 3.31
CA ASN A 77 10.48 24.73 3.78
C ASN A 77 10.44 23.39 4.51
N PHE A 78 11.20 22.39 4.05
CA PHE A 78 11.28 21.09 4.72
C PHE A 78 11.97 21.19 6.08
N VAL A 79 13.07 21.95 6.17
CA VAL A 79 13.80 22.15 7.43
C VAL A 79 12.92 22.87 8.45
N ARG A 80 12.25 23.96 8.03
CA ARG A 80 11.29 24.70 8.87
C ARG A 80 10.14 23.82 9.31
N ALA A 81 9.53 23.07 8.41
CA ALA A 81 8.46 22.14 8.77
C ALA A 81 8.94 21.10 9.79
N TRP A 82 10.14 20.54 9.59
CA TRP A 82 10.69 19.51 10.47
C TRP A 82 11.03 20.03 11.87
N VAL A 83 11.67 21.19 11.96
CA VAL A 83 12.16 21.79 13.20
C VAL A 83 11.07 22.63 13.89
N ASP A 84 10.56 23.66 13.20
CA ASP A 84 9.59 24.60 13.78
C ASP A 84 8.22 23.92 13.95
N GLY A 85 7.85 23.05 13.01
CA GLY A 85 6.61 22.28 13.04
C GLY A 85 6.62 21.11 14.02
N LYS A 86 7.75 20.83 14.71
CA LYS A 86 7.89 19.74 15.69
C LYS A 86 7.40 18.38 15.17
N ILE A 87 7.58 18.12 13.86
CA ILE A 87 7.03 16.94 13.17
C ILE A 87 7.43 15.64 13.87
N PHE A 88 8.67 15.56 14.37
CA PHE A 88 9.15 14.37 15.09
C PHE A 88 8.31 14.06 16.33
N HIS A 89 7.94 15.07 17.12
CA HIS A 89 7.11 14.86 18.31
C HIS A 89 5.71 14.38 17.95
N TYR A 90 5.09 14.97 16.94
CA TYR A 90 3.78 14.53 16.46
C TYR A 90 3.84 13.11 15.88
N PHE A 91 4.89 12.80 15.12
CA PHE A 91 5.09 11.46 14.56
C PHE A 91 5.16 10.39 15.66
N ILE A 92 5.97 10.60 16.69
CA ILE A 92 6.09 9.66 17.82
C ILE A 92 4.77 9.53 18.58
N ASN A 93 4.07 10.64 18.84
CA ASN A 93 2.75 10.60 19.47
C ASN A 93 1.75 9.77 18.66
N SER A 94 1.70 9.98 17.34
CA SER A 94 0.85 9.18 16.45
C SER A 94 1.25 7.71 16.44
N CYS A 95 2.54 7.38 16.39
CA CYS A 95 3.01 5.99 16.45
C CYS A 95 2.60 5.31 17.76
N ILE A 96 2.73 5.99 18.90
CA ILE A 96 2.35 5.45 20.21
C ILE A 96 0.83 5.24 20.25
N ILE A 97 0.04 6.24 19.87
CA ILE A 97 -1.42 6.18 19.90
C ILE A 97 -1.92 5.07 18.97
N VAL A 98 -1.50 5.09 17.69
CA VAL A 98 -1.93 4.09 16.71
C VAL A 98 -1.46 2.69 17.13
N GLY A 99 -0.20 2.55 17.57
CA GLY A 99 0.32 1.27 18.05
C GLY A 99 -0.48 0.70 19.22
N ALA A 100 -0.76 1.53 20.23
CA ALA A 100 -1.57 1.12 21.38
C ALA A 100 -3.02 0.81 21.00
N SER A 101 -3.65 1.64 20.15
CA SER A 101 -5.01 1.43 19.67
C SER A 101 -5.14 0.14 18.87
N VAL A 102 -4.21 -0.13 17.93
CA VAL A 102 -4.19 -1.36 17.13
C VAL A 102 -3.97 -2.57 18.01
N PHE A 103 -3.02 -2.51 18.94
CA PHE A 103 -2.73 -3.63 19.83
C PHE A 103 -3.94 -3.98 20.72
N LEU A 104 -4.55 -2.97 21.34
CA LEU A 104 -5.70 -3.17 22.21
C LEU A 104 -6.93 -3.63 21.44
N SER A 105 -7.22 -3.01 20.30
CA SER A 105 -8.34 -3.41 19.43
C SER A 105 -8.15 -4.82 18.87
N MET A 106 -6.91 -5.23 18.55
CA MET A 106 -6.60 -6.58 18.11
C MET A 106 -6.90 -7.62 19.21
N ILE A 107 -6.46 -7.38 20.44
CA ILE A 107 -6.77 -8.26 21.58
C ILE A 107 -8.28 -8.38 21.77
N VAL A 108 -8.99 -7.24 21.87
CA VAL A 108 -10.45 -7.24 22.06
C VAL A 108 -11.16 -7.96 20.92
N SER A 109 -10.73 -7.73 19.67
CA SER A 109 -11.31 -8.38 18.49
C SER A 109 -11.10 -9.89 18.52
N PHE A 110 -9.92 -10.37 18.92
CA PHE A 110 -9.67 -11.81 19.05
C PHE A 110 -10.52 -12.45 20.15
N LEU A 111 -10.63 -11.80 21.32
CA LEU A 111 -11.46 -12.32 22.42
C LEU A 111 -12.94 -12.35 22.02
N LEU A 112 -13.44 -11.28 21.40
CA LEU A 112 -14.82 -11.19 20.93
C LEU A 112 -15.12 -12.25 19.86
N ALA A 113 -14.22 -12.42 18.90
CA ALA A 113 -14.35 -13.43 17.85
C ALA A 113 -14.40 -14.85 18.46
N TYR A 114 -13.54 -15.17 19.42
CA TYR A 114 -13.55 -16.46 20.09
C TYR A 114 -14.85 -16.68 20.89
N ALA A 115 -15.28 -15.69 21.67
CA ALA A 115 -16.50 -15.75 22.46
C ALA A 115 -17.76 -15.92 21.59
N CYS A 116 -17.82 -15.30 20.42
CA CYS A 116 -18.97 -15.40 19.53
C CYS A 116 -18.99 -16.69 18.70
N THR A 117 -17.81 -17.22 18.33
CA THR A 117 -17.72 -18.37 17.40
C THR A 117 -17.52 -19.73 18.07
N ARG A 118 -16.86 -19.79 19.23
CA ARG A 118 -16.49 -21.05 19.89
C ARG A 118 -17.24 -21.31 21.20
N MET A 119 -17.68 -20.28 21.91
CA MET A 119 -18.40 -20.46 23.17
C MET A 119 -19.92 -20.56 22.95
N GLU A 120 -20.57 -21.43 23.71
CA GLU A 120 -22.03 -21.59 23.72
C GLU A 120 -22.62 -20.82 24.91
N TRP A 121 -23.17 -19.64 24.66
CA TRP A 121 -23.76 -18.78 25.69
C TRP A 121 -25.01 -18.06 25.16
N LYS A 122 -25.96 -17.77 26.06
CA LYS A 122 -27.33 -17.35 25.72
C LYS A 122 -27.43 -16.06 24.89
N LEU A 123 -26.51 -15.11 25.08
CA LEU A 123 -26.55 -13.79 24.44
C LEU A 123 -25.64 -13.66 23.21
N ARG A 124 -25.00 -14.75 22.75
CA ARG A 124 -24.03 -14.73 21.63
C ARG A 124 -24.55 -14.08 20.36
N GLY A 125 -25.81 -14.35 20.00
CA GLY A 125 -26.43 -13.79 18.80
C GLY A 125 -26.71 -12.29 18.88
N ILE A 126 -27.09 -11.80 20.07
CA ILE A 126 -27.36 -10.38 20.29
C ILE A 126 -26.07 -9.57 20.21
N VAL A 127 -24.99 -10.04 20.86
CA VAL A 127 -23.70 -9.35 20.82
C VAL A 127 -23.11 -9.34 19.40
N PHE A 128 -23.21 -10.45 18.67
CA PHE A 128 -22.80 -10.48 17.26
C PHE A 128 -23.61 -9.49 16.40
N GLY A 129 -24.93 -9.44 16.56
CA GLY A 129 -25.79 -8.48 15.88
C GLY A 129 -25.45 -7.02 16.21
N PHE A 130 -25.15 -6.72 17.48
CA PHE A 130 -24.73 -5.39 17.91
C PHE A 130 -23.40 -4.98 17.27
N THR A 131 -22.41 -5.88 17.20
CA THR A 131 -21.13 -5.61 16.51
C THR A 131 -21.33 -5.29 15.03
N LEU A 132 -22.20 -6.04 14.34
CA LEU A 132 -22.51 -5.76 12.93
C LEU A 132 -23.18 -4.40 12.74
N ILE A 133 -24.17 -4.08 13.57
CA ILE A 133 -24.84 -2.77 13.54
C ILE A 133 -23.82 -1.65 13.79
N GLY A 134 -22.91 -1.83 14.75
CA GLY A 134 -21.85 -0.86 15.04
C GLY A 134 -20.89 -0.59 13.88
N MET A 135 -20.71 -1.53 12.95
CA MET A 135 -19.92 -1.32 11.73
C MET A 135 -20.71 -0.65 10.60
N MET A 136 -22.04 -0.71 10.63
CA MET A 136 -22.93 -0.19 9.58
C MET A 136 -23.41 1.23 9.86
N ILE A 137 -23.41 1.67 11.12
CA ILE A 137 -23.73 3.05 11.50
C ILE A 137 -22.48 3.90 11.21
N PRO A 138 -22.55 4.86 10.29
CA PRO A 138 -21.42 5.73 9.93
C PRO A 138 -21.08 6.73 11.04
#